data_AF-A0A4V3A9A6-F1
#
_entry.id   AF-A0A4V3A9A6-F1
#
_cell.length_a   1.000
_cell.length_b   1.000
_cell.length_c   1.000
_cell.angle_alpha   90.00
_cell.angle_beta   90.00
_cell.angle_gamma   90.00
#
_symmetry.space_group_name_H-M   'P 1'
#
loop_
_entity.id
_entity.type
_entity.pdbx_description
1 polymer ?
#
loop_
_entity_poly.entity_id
_entity_poly.type
_entity_poly.pdbx_seq_one_letter_code
_entity_poly.pdbx_strand_id
1 'polypeptide(L)'
;MRPGQPGAGGGFAPSAPPWRFPMQTPTRRQVSRLALLAGALAAPGLAPSPARAATRREIDADVAAALLRLRELPNTEPLLREARATLVFPRIVSGGFIVGGQYGEGALLRGGRTDGYYSIAGLSLGLLAGAQAAGLAMFFMQESALVALQKADGWEIGTGPSVVALDKGLQANASITTLTEPVYAITFGQQGLMAALALNGTKITRIHPGA
;
A
#
# COMPACT_ATOMS: atom_id res chain seq x y z
N MET A 1 23.10 85.98 -14.40
CA MET A 1 23.62 86.53 -13.13
C MET A 1 23.32 85.53 -12.02
N ARG A 2 24.37 84.91 -11.46
CA ARG A 2 24.37 84.28 -10.11
C ARG A 2 24.25 85.41 -9.07
N PRO A 3 23.72 85.24 -7.84
CA PRO A 3 24.32 84.34 -6.83
C PRO A 3 23.38 83.86 -5.69
N GLY A 4 23.91 83.10 -4.72
CA GLY A 4 23.41 83.15 -3.34
C GLY A 4 23.17 81.84 -2.59
N GLN A 5 24.23 81.13 -2.19
CA GLN A 5 24.31 80.55 -0.82
C GLN A 5 24.48 81.72 0.18
N PRO A 6 24.31 81.63 1.52
CA PRO A 6 24.43 80.45 2.43
C PRO A 6 23.44 80.48 3.65
N GLY A 7 23.63 79.62 4.66
CA GLY A 7 23.11 79.92 6.01
C GLY A 7 22.91 78.72 6.95
N ALA A 8 23.65 78.72 8.05
CA ALA A 8 23.76 77.69 9.07
C ALA A 8 22.74 77.82 10.22
N GLY A 9 22.62 76.75 11.02
CA GLY A 9 21.91 76.70 12.31
C GLY A 9 20.94 75.52 12.32
N GLY A 10 20.90 74.60 13.28
CA GLY A 10 21.51 74.50 14.59
C GLY A 10 20.66 73.48 15.36
N GLY A 11 21.28 72.64 16.19
CA GLY A 11 20.62 71.89 17.26
C GLY A 11 19.72 70.72 16.86
N PHE A 12 20.14 69.51 17.21
CA PHE A 12 19.46 68.60 18.14
C PHE A 12 19.97 67.19 17.90
N ALA A 13 20.91 66.77 18.76
CA ALA A 13 21.21 65.37 18.99
C ALA A 13 20.16 64.79 19.94
N PRO A 14 19.60 63.61 19.63
CA PRO A 14 19.18 62.68 20.66
C PRO A 14 20.22 61.56 20.81
N SER A 15 20.67 61.38 22.04
CA SER A 15 21.64 60.40 22.53
C SER A 15 21.22 58.95 22.23
N ALA A 16 22.09 58.20 21.54
CA ALA A 16 21.96 56.76 21.39
C ALA A 16 22.32 56.03 22.71
N PRO A 17 21.58 54.98 23.10
CA PRO A 17 21.77 54.29 24.37
C PRO A 17 23.05 53.44 24.42
N PRO A 18 23.64 53.25 25.62
CA PRO A 18 24.93 52.60 25.80
C PRO A 18 24.75 51.09 25.92
N TRP A 19 24.91 50.37 24.82
CA TRP A 19 25.31 48.97 24.89
C TRP A 19 26.23 48.66 23.72
N ARG A 20 27.47 48.35 24.07
CA ARG A 20 28.49 47.79 23.19
C ARG A 20 28.42 46.28 23.35
N PHE A 21 28.01 45.55 22.33
CA PHE A 21 28.29 44.12 22.24
C PHE A 21 29.57 43.94 21.40
N PRO A 22 30.62 43.28 21.93
CA PRO A 22 31.83 43.01 21.16
C PRO A 22 31.57 42.00 20.03
N MET A 23 32.26 42.25 18.91
CA MET A 23 32.41 41.41 17.73
C MET A 23 32.62 39.93 18.04
N GLN A 24 32.02 39.06 17.24
CA GLN A 24 32.63 37.78 16.86
C GLN A 24 32.39 37.52 15.37
N THR A 25 33.49 37.40 14.62
CA THR A 25 33.54 37.04 13.20
C THR A 25 33.27 35.54 13.02
N PRO A 26 32.57 35.09 11.96
CA PRO A 26 32.40 33.66 11.70
C PRO A 26 33.71 33.08 11.15
N THR A 27 34.59 32.67 12.06
CA THR A 27 35.87 32.05 11.71
C THR A 27 35.66 30.56 11.47
N ARG A 28 35.86 30.19 10.20
CA ARG A 28 36.54 28.97 9.73
C ARG A 28 35.95 27.62 10.17
N ARG A 29 35.34 26.95 9.18
CA ARG A 29 35.07 25.51 9.11
C ARG A 29 36.19 24.69 9.78
N GLN A 30 35.95 24.21 11.00
CA GLN A 30 36.71 23.12 11.59
C GLN A 30 36.00 21.81 11.22
N VAL A 31 36.60 21.09 10.28
CA VAL A 31 36.28 19.70 10.01
C VAL A 31 36.85 18.87 11.17
N SER A 32 36.07 18.68 12.22
CA SER A 32 36.40 17.76 13.30
C SER A 32 36.12 16.33 12.83
N ARG A 33 37.15 15.68 12.29
CA ARG A 33 37.23 14.22 12.26
C ARG A 33 37.37 13.71 13.70
N LEU A 34 36.90 12.49 13.94
CA LEU A 34 36.97 11.68 15.17
C LEU A 34 35.87 11.89 16.22
N ALA A 35 34.90 10.97 16.21
CA ALA A 35 34.73 10.01 17.31
C ALA A 35 33.97 8.78 16.78
N LEU A 36 34.71 7.78 16.28
CA LEU A 36 34.22 6.41 16.14
C LEU A 36 34.05 5.83 17.54
N LEU A 37 32.93 6.14 18.19
CA LEU A 37 32.46 5.36 19.33
C LEU A 37 31.67 4.18 18.74
N ALA A 38 32.29 3.02 18.79
CA ALA A 38 31.70 1.73 18.50
C ALA A 38 30.57 1.45 19.51
N GLY A 39 29.39 1.99 19.24
CA GLY A 39 28.14 1.55 19.86
C GLY A 39 27.73 0.24 19.20
N ALA A 40 28.27 -0.89 19.68
CA ALA A 40 27.67 -2.18 19.43
C ALA A 40 26.36 -2.26 20.25
N LEU A 41 25.32 -1.56 19.78
CA LEU A 41 23.96 -1.91 20.17
C LEU A 41 23.71 -3.31 19.60
N ALA A 42 23.74 -4.29 20.49
CA ALA A 42 23.12 -5.59 20.24
C ALA A 42 21.63 -5.34 19.97
N ALA A 43 21.29 -5.13 18.71
CA ALA A 43 19.90 -5.23 18.27
C ALA A 43 19.47 -6.66 18.58
N PRO A 44 18.46 -6.90 19.44
CA PRO A 44 17.90 -8.23 19.57
C PRO A 44 17.46 -8.64 18.16
N GLY A 45 18.11 -9.67 17.62
CA GLY A 45 17.80 -10.18 16.29
C GLY A 45 16.32 -10.51 16.26
N LEU A 46 15.57 -9.82 15.40
CA LEU A 46 14.25 -10.28 15.00
C LEU A 46 14.47 -11.61 14.28
N ALA A 47 14.38 -12.71 15.03
CA ALA A 47 14.31 -14.02 14.44
C ALA A 47 13.09 -14.02 13.50
N PRO A 48 13.25 -14.36 12.21
CA PRO A 48 12.10 -14.49 11.32
C PRO A 48 11.16 -15.52 11.94
N SER A 49 9.95 -15.09 12.29
CA SER A 49 8.92 -16.01 12.75
C SER A 49 8.63 -17.00 11.62
N PRO A 50 8.64 -18.32 11.88
CA PRO A 50 8.31 -19.28 10.84
C PRO A 50 6.90 -18.97 10.35
N ALA A 51 6.76 -18.78 9.04
CA ALA A 51 5.45 -18.67 8.40
C ALA A 51 4.73 -20.01 8.59
N ARG A 52 3.82 -20.08 9.56
CA ARG A 52 2.89 -21.21 9.70
C ARG A 52 1.80 -21.02 8.65
N ALA A 53 1.47 -22.10 7.93
CA ALA A 53 0.26 -22.14 7.12
C ALA A 53 -0.93 -21.84 8.04
N ALA A 54 -1.82 -20.94 7.61
CA ALA A 54 -2.96 -20.57 8.43
C ALA A 54 -3.95 -21.74 8.51
N THR A 55 -4.68 -21.84 9.60
CA THR A 55 -5.81 -22.78 9.70
C THR A 55 -7.02 -22.23 8.95
N ARG A 56 -7.97 -23.10 8.58
CA ARG A 56 -9.24 -22.70 7.96
C ARG A 56 -9.98 -21.66 8.80
N ARG A 57 -10.00 -21.85 10.12
CA ARG A 57 -10.62 -20.91 11.06
C ARG A 57 -9.96 -19.54 11.05
N GLU A 58 -8.64 -19.47 11.01
CA GLU A 58 -7.91 -18.20 10.92
C GLU A 58 -8.20 -17.51 9.59
N ILE A 59 -8.16 -18.23 8.47
CA ILE A 59 -8.47 -17.66 7.15
C ILE A 59 -9.92 -17.15 7.11
N ASP A 60 -10.89 -17.93 7.59
CA ASP A 60 -12.30 -17.51 7.60
C ASP A 60 -12.51 -16.28 8.49
N ALA A 61 -11.84 -16.20 9.64
CA ALA A 61 -11.91 -15.04 10.53
C ALA A 61 -11.31 -13.78 9.88
N ASP A 62 -10.14 -13.90 9.25
CA ASP A 62 -9.49 -12.80 8.55
C ASP A 62 -10.30 -12.34 7.33
N VAL A 63 -10.88 -13.29 6.59
CA VAL A 63 -11.78 -13.00 5.45
C VAL A 63 -13.04 -12.29 5.94
N ALA A 64 -13.65 -12.73 7.03
CA ALA A 64 -14.81 -12.05 7.61
C ALA A 64 -14.48 -10.61 8.02
N ALA A 65 -13.32 -10.38 8.65
CA ALA A 65 -12.86 -9.04 8.99
C ALA A 65 -12.58 -8.18 7.74
N ALA A 66 -12.02 -8.78 6.68
CA ALA A 66 -11.79 -8.10 5.41
C ALA A 66 -13.08 -7.71 4.69
N LEU A 67 -14.13 -8.56 4.73
CA LEU A 67 -15.44 -8.21 4.17
C LEU A 67 -16.06 -6.99 4.82
N LEU A 68 -15.89 -6.83 6.14
CA LEU A 68 -16.35 -5.63 6.85
C LEU A 68 -15.65 -4.37 6.30
N ARG A 69 -14.32 -4.43 6.14
CA ARG A 69 -13.53 -3.32 5.56
C ARG A 69 -13.91 -3.04 4.10
N LEU A 70 -14.19 -4.08 3.31
CA LEU A 70 -14.61 -3.94 1.91
C LEU A 70 -15.95 -3.19 1.81
N ARG A 71 -16.89 -3.46 2.71
CA ARG A 71 -18.20 -2.77 2.75
C ARG A 71 -18.08 -1.27 3.09
N GLU A 72 -17.00 -0.86 3.75
CA GLU A 72 -16.71 0.54 4.03
C GLU A 72 -16.15 1.29 2.82
N LEU A 73 -15.72 0.58 1.76
CA LEU A 73 -15.19 1.19 0.55
C LEU A 73 -16.32 1.63 -0.41
N PRO A 74 -16.14 2.77 -1.09
CA PRO A 74 -17.10 3.20 -2.10
C PRO A 74 -17.24 2.16 -3.22
N ASN A 75 -18.45 2.04 -3.78
CA ASN A 75 -18.76 1.16 -4.92
C ASN A 75 -18.49 -0.34 -4.74
N THR A 76 -18.22 -0.81 -3.52
CA THR A 76 -17.97 -2.23 -3.25
C THR A 76 -19.27 -2.99 -2.94
N GLU A 77 -20.26 -2.33 -2.34
CA GLU A 77 -21.55 -2.93 -2.01
C GLU A 77 -22.30 -3.49 -3.24
N PRO A 78 -22.34 -2.80 -4.40
CA PRO A 78 -22.99 -3.33 -5.60
C PRO A 78 -22.25 -4.54 -6.17
N LEU A 79 -20.91 -4.52 -6.15
CA LEU A 79 -20.08 -5.66 -6.58
C LEU A 79 -20.31 -6.88 -5.68
N LEU A 80 -20.37 -6.69 -4.36
CA LEU A 80 -20.67 -7.76 -3.40
C LEU A 80 -22.06 -8.36 -3.61
N ARG A 81 -23.03 -7.55 -4.05
CA ARG A 81 -24.41 -7.98 -4.29
C ARG A 81 -24.57 -8.74 -5.61
N GLU A 82 -23.91 -8.28 -6.66
CA GLU A 82 -24.05 -8.83 -8.01
C GLU A 82 -23.11 -10.02 -8.28
N ALA A 83 -21.99 -10.09 -7.56
CA ALA A 83 -21.04 -11.18 -7.70
C ALA A 83 -21.68 -12.55 -7.40
N ARG A 84 -21.42 -13.52 -8.29
CA ARG A 84 -21.76 -14.93 -8.09
C ARG A 84 -20.93 -15.52 -6.94
N ALA A 85 -19.68 -15.10 -6.85
CA ALA A 85 -18.75 -15.45 -5.77
C ALA A 85 -17.70 -14.35 -5.59
N THR A 86 -17.13 -14.30 -4.39
CA THR A 86 -16.09 -13.33 -4.05
C THR A 86 -14.89 -14.07 -3.47
N LEU A 87 -13.73 -13.96 -4.12
CA LEU A 87 -12.47 -14.45 -3.58
C LEU A 87 -11.78 -13.32 -2.82
N VAL A 88 -11.55 -13.53 -1.52
CA VAL A 88 -10.96 -12.51 -0.65
C VAL A 88 -9.63 -13.01 -0.12
N PHE A 89 -8.57 -12.28 -0.41
CA PHE A 89 -7.26 -12.38 0.22
C PHE A 89 -7.13 -11.24 1.23
N PRO A 90 -7.41 -11.47 2.52
CA PRO A 90 -7.41 -10.43 3.56
C PRO A 90 -6.03 -9.80 3.75
N ARG A 91 -4.97 -10.57 3.49
CA ARG A 91 -3.58 -10.15 3.66
C ARG A 91 -2.67 -10.84 2.65
N ILE A 92 -2.15 -10.07 1.72
CA ILE A 92 -1.06 -10.42 0.81
C ILE A 92 0.16 -9.64 1.28
N VAL A 93 1.21 -10.37 1.66
CA VAL A 93 2.48 -9.79 2.07
C VAL A 93 3.40 -9.77 0.86
N SER A 94 3.92 -8.59 0.55
CA SER A 94 4.89 -8.36 -0.52
C SER A 94 6.21 -7.87 0.08
N GLY A 95 7.35 -8.31 -0.46
CA GLY A 95 8.65 -7.87 0.01
C GLY A 95 9.78 -8.21 -0.95
N GLY A 96 10.84 -7.40 -0.91
CA GLY A 96 12.05 -7.58 -1.71
C GLY A 96 12.78 -6.27 -1.97
N PHE A 97 14.02 -6.35 -2.50
CA PHE A 97 14.78 -5.20 -2.98
C PHE A 97 14.96 -5.34 -4.49
N ILE A 98 14.43 -4.39 -5.27
CA ILE A 98 14.40 -4.37 -6.75
C ILE A 98 13.53 -5.48 -7.37
N VAL A 99 13.73 -6.74 -6.98
CA VAL A 99 12.87 -7.89 -7.34
C VAL A 99 12.43 -8.57 -6.05
N GLY A 100 11.12 -8.76 -5.90
CA GLY A 100 10.52 -9.35 -4.71
C GLY A 100 9.44 -10.37 -5.03
N GLY A 101 8.92 -10.98 -3.98
CA GLY A 101 7.79 -11.90 -4.05
C GLY A 101 6.61 -11.37 -3.24
N GLN A 102 5.43 -11.86 -3.59
CA GLN A 102 4.23 -11.68 -2.79
C GLN A 102 3.54 -13.01 -2.51
N TYR A 103 2.94 -13.12 -1.33
CA TYR A 103 2.19 -14.29 -0.90
C TYR A 103 1.01 -13.91 -0.02
N GLY A 104 -0.13 -14.57 -0.20
CA GLY A 104 -1.28 -14.45 0.69
C GLY A 104 -2.19 -15.67 0.60
N GLU A 105 -2.98 -15.88 1.64
CA GLU A 105 -4.01 -16.91 1.71
C GLU A 105 -5.38 -16.25 1.85
N GLY A 106 -6.42 -16.92 1.37
CA GLY A 106 -7.76 -16.37 1.30
C GLY A 106 -8.82 -17.44 1.06
N ALA A 107 -10.06 -16.99 0.98
CA ALA A 107 -11.22 -17.86 0.77
C ALA A 107 -12.12 -17.35 -0.35
N LEU A 108 -12.62 -18.30 -1.15
CA LEU A 108 -13.70 -18.08 -2.10
C LEU A 108 -15.02 -18.21 -1.36
N LEU A 109 -15.85 -17.19 -1.43
CA LEU A 109 -17.16 -17.12 -0.82
C LEU A 109 -18.24 -17.23 -1.90
N ARG A 110 -19.18 -18.15 -1.74
CA ARG A 110 -20.37 -18.24 -2.58
C ARG A 110 -21.61 -18.26 -1.68
N GLY A 111 -22.55 -17.34 -1.91
CA GLY A 111 -23.76 -17.25 -1.10
C GLY A 111 -23.51 -17.05 0.40
N GLY A 112 -22.44 -16.33 0.76
CA GLY A 112 -22.06 -16.06 2.15
C GLY A 112 -21.37 -17.23 2.89
N ARG A 113 -21.04 -18.31 2.18
CA ARG A 113 -20.31 -19.47 2.74
C ARG A 113 -18.98 -19.65 2.04
N THR A 114 -17.97 -20.14 2.77
CA THR A 114 -16.69 -20.54 2.19
C THR A 114 -16.87 -21.77 1.29
N ASP A 115 -16.55 -21.62 0.00
CA ASP A 115 -16.61 -22.65 -1.06
C ASP A 115 -15.22 -23.26 -1.33
N GLY A 116 -14.15 -22.59 -0.90
CA GLY A 116 -12.78 -23.09 -1.02
C GLY A 116 -11.74 -22.11 -0.50
N TYR A 117 -10.53 -22.61 -0.26
CA TYR A 117 -9.38 -21.82 0.18
C TYR A 117 -8.36 -21.75 -0.94
N TYR A 118 -7.72 -20.60 -1.06
CA TYR A 118 -6.77 -20.32 -2.12
C TYR A 118 -5.56 -19.57 -1.57
N SER A 119 -4.40 -19.80 -2.18
CA SER A 119 -3.22 -18.95 -2.02
C SER A 119 -2.96 -18.16 -3.30
N ILE A 120 -2.48 -16.93 -3.15
CA ILE A 120 -1.95 -16.12 -4.25
C ILE A 120 -0.45 -15.98 -4.06
N ALA A 121 0.31 -16.23 -5.12
CA ALA A 121 1.75 -16.06 -5.15
C ALA A 121 2.16 -15.37 -6.46
N GLY A 122 3.16 -14.49 -6.42
CA GLY A 122 3.64 -13.83 -7.63
C GLY A 122 4.90 -13.02 -7.40
N LEU A 123 5.41 -12.44 -8.48
CA LEU A 123 6.52 -11.50 -8.42
C LEU A 123 6.01 -10.09 -8.17
N SER A 124 6.71 -9.35 -7.32
CA SER A 124 6.46 -7.94 -7.06
C SER A 124 7.66 -7.12 -7.52
N LEU A 125 7.45 -6.17 -8.42
CA LEU A 125 8.48 -5.22 -8.83
C LEU A 125 8.48 -4.00 -7.92
N GLY A 126 9.61 -3.75 -7.25
CA GLY A 126 9.95 -2.43 -6.71
C GLY A 126 9.08 -1.88 -5.58
N LEU A 127 9.14 -2.47 -4.39
CA LEU A 127 8.89 -1.74 -3.15
C LEU A 127 10.24 -1.26 -2.61
N LEU A 128 10.37 0.05 -2.30
CA LEU A 128 11.50 0.56 -1.52
C LEU A 128 11.62 -0.30 -0.25
N ALA A 129 12.86 -0.67 0.09
CA ALA A 129 13.22 -1.65 1.12
C ALA A 129 12.17 -1.82 2.26
N GLY A 130 11.49 -2.97 2.28
CA GLY A 130 10.53 -3.29 3.33
C GLY A 130 9.56 -4.41 2.96
N ALA A 131 8.84 -4.89 3.97
CA ALA A 131 7.66 -5.74 3.80
C ALA A 131 6.41 -4.88 3.86
N GLN A 132 5.51 -5.08 2.91
CA GLN A 132 4.21 -4.41 2.85
C GLN A 132 3.09 -5.44 2.85
N ALA A 133 1.91 -5.06 3.34
CA ALA A 133 0.74 -5.92 3.34
C ALA A 133 -0.48 -5.18 2.77
N ALA A 134 -1.19 -5.84 1.86
CA ALA A 134 -2.42 -5.32 1.25
C ALA A 134 -3.48 -6.43 1.15
N GLY A 135 -4.75 -6.06 1.15
CA GLY A 135 -5.85 -6.95 0.84
C GLY A 135 -6.23 -6.89 -0.65
N LEU A 136 -6.75 -8.00 -1.17
CA LEU A 136 -7.27 -8.12 -2.53
C LEU A 136 -8.62 -8.85 -2.49
N ALA A 137 -9.63 -8.30 -3.14
CA ALA A 137 -10.93 -8.93 -3.35
C ALA A 137 -11.21 -9.06 -4.84
N MET A 138 -11.60 -10.24 -5.29
CA MET A 138 -11.99 -10.51 -6.67
C MET A 138 -13.46 -10.92 -6.71
N PHE A 139 -14.25 -10.17 -7.46
CA PHE A 139 -15.67 -10.34 -7.65
C PHE A 139 -15.92 -11.04 -8.98
N PHE A 140 -16.45 -12.25 -8.93
CA PHE A 140 -16.75 -13.05 -10.12
C PHE A 140 -18.19 -12.77 -10.55
N MET A 141 -18.35 -12.05 -11.66
CA MET A 141 -19.67 -11.68 -12.19
C MET A 141 -20.25 -12.78 -13.09
N GLN A 142 -19.36 -13.53 -13.75
CA GLN A 142 -19.74 -14.59 -14.68
C GLN A 142 -19.36 -15.97 -14.15
N GLU A 143 -20.26 -16.93 -14.32
CA GLU A 143 -20.06 -18.33 -13.91
C GLU A 143 -18.86 -18.97 -14.63
N SER A 144 -18.64 -18.61 -15.90
CA SER A 144 -17.52 -19.08 -16.71
C SER A 144 -16.16 -18.79 -16.07
N ALA A 145 -15.99 -17.62 -15.45
CA ALA A 145 -14.74 -17.24 -14.80
C ALA A 145 -14.52 -17.98 -13.49
N LEU A 146 -15.60 -18.24 -12.75
CA LEU A 146 -15.53 -19.07 -11.56
C LEU A 146 -15.19 -20.52 -11.92
N VAL A 147 -15.78 -21.06 -12.98
CA VAL A 147 -15.47 -22.41 -13.48
C VAL A 147 -14.01 -22.49 -13.90
N ALA A 148 -13.47 -21.46 -14.55
CA ALA A 148 -12.04 -21.40 -14.92
C ALA A 148 -11.13 -21.46 -13.68
N LEU A 149 -11.42 -20.67 -12.64
CA LEU A 149 -10.69 -20.70 -11.36
C LEU A 149 -10.74 -22.09 -10.69
N GLN A 150 -11.89 -22.75 -10.74
CA GLN A 150 -12.09 -24.02 -10.05
C GLN A 150 -11.52 -25.22 -10.81
N LYS A 151 -11.60 -25.24 -12.15
CA LYS A 151 -11.15 -26.36 -12.99
C LYS A 151 -9.64 -26.48 -13.07
N ALA A 152 -8.90 -25.38 -13.01
CA ALA A 152 -7.45 -25.39 -13.12
C ALA A 152 -6.72 -25.51 -11.77
N ASP A 153 -7.44 -25.95 -10.71
CA ASP A 153 -6.95 -25.97 -9.32
C ASP A 153 -6.32 -24.64 -8.88
N GLY A 154 -6.82 -23.54 -9.44
CA GLY A 154 -6.13 -22.26 -9.45
C GLY A 154 -6.25 -21.56 -10.79
N TRP A 155 -5.59 -20.42 -10.91
CA TRP A 155 -5.58 -19.61 -12.12
C TRP A 155 -4.40 -18.63 -12.12
N GLU A 156 -3.72 -18.49 -13.25
CA GLU A 156 -2.73 -17.43 -13.47
C GLU A 156 -3.38 -16.22 -14.15
N ILE A 157 -3.40 -15.07 -13.49
CA ILE A 157 -4.04 -13.89 -14.05
C ILE A 157 -3.26 -13.44 -15.31
N GLY A 158 -3.99 -13.24 -16.41
CA GLY A 158 -3.46 -12.94 -17.74
C GLY A 158 -3.53 -14.10 -18.75
N THR A 159 -3.76 -15.34 -18.29
CA THR A 159 -3.93 -16.52 -19.19
C THR A 159 -5.37 -17.05 -19.24
N GLY A 160 -6.27 -16.45 -18.46
CA GLY A 160 -7.67 -16.85 -18.36
C GLY A 160 -8.64 -15.68 -18.59
N PRO A 161 -9.82 -15.67 -17.95
CA PRO A 161 -10.81 -14.60 -18.09
C PRO A 161 -10.23 -13.21 -17.84
N SER A 162 -10.72 -12.19 -18.54
CA SER A 162 -10.27 -10.81 -18.31
C SER A 162 -10.52 -10.38 -16.85
N VAL A 163 -9.50 -9.82 -16.19
CA VAL A 163 -9.59 -9.22 -14.85
C VAL A 163 -9.35 -7.73 -14.98
N VAL A 164 -10.29 -6.93 -14.49
CA VAL A 164 -10.09 -5.49 -14.38
C VAL A 164 -9.90 -5.08 -12.94
N ALA A 165 -8.76 -4.45 -12.67
CA ALA A 165 -8.47 -3.82 -11.39
C ALA A 165 -9.22 -2.49 -11.29
N LEU A 166 -9.93 -2.29 -10.18
CA LEU A 166 -10.65 -1.07 -9.86
C LEU A 166 -9.83 -0.23 -8.87
N ASP A 167 -9.05 0.70 -9.41
CA ASP A 167 -8.30 1.66 -8.60
C ASP A 167 -9.18 2.76 -8.03
N LYS A 168 -8.73 3.39 -6.93
CA LYS A 168 -9.43 4.51 -6.29
C LYS A 168 -9.83 5.63 -7.26
N GLY A 169 -9.06 5.88 -8.33
CA GLY A 169 -9.36 6.88 -9.36
C GLY A 169 -10.48 6.47 -10.33
N LEU A 170 -10.62 5.16 -10.61
CA LEU A 170 -11.70 4.59 -11.42
C LEU A 170 -12.97 4.40 -10.58
N GLN A 171 -12.84 4.14 -9.28
CA GLN A 171 -13.97 4.07 -8.34
C GLN A 171 -14.74 5.40 -8.27
N ALA A 172 -14.12 6.56 -8.46
CA ALA A 172 -14.83 7.84 -8.42
C ALA A 172 -15.74 8.11 -9.65
N ASN A 173 -15.51 7.44 -10.79
CA ASN A 173 -16.21 7.73 -12.06
C ASN A 173 -16.94 6.51 -12.66
N ALA A 174 -16.69 5.31 -12.17
CA ALA A 174 -17.34 4.10 -12.67
C ALA A 174 -18.75 3.97 -12.09
N SER A 175 -19.73 4.53 -12.80
CA SER A 175 -21.11 4.06 -12.68
C SER A 175 -21.15 2.55 -12.99
N ILE A 176 -21.67 1.77 -12.05
CA ILE A 176 -21.84 0.30 -12.09
C ILE A 176 -22.52 -0.23 -13.38
N THR A 177 -23.14 0.66 -14.16
CA THR A 177 -23.75 0.41 -15.47
C THR A 177 -22.78 -0.02 -16.58
N THR A 178 -21.46 0.05 -16.39
CA THR A 178 -20.47 -0.43 -17.37
C THR A 178 -19.73 -1.71 -16.93
N LEU A 179 -20.25 -2.44 -15.94
CA LEU A 179 -19.63 -3.68 -15.48
C LEU A 179 -19.78 -4.85 -16.51
N THR A 180 -18.98 -4.86 -17.58
CA THR A 180 -19.01 -5.89 -18.63
C THR A 180 -18.03 -7.05 -18.41
N GLU A 181 -17.05 -6.87 -17.52
CA GLU A 181 -15.94 -7.80 -17.35
C GLU A 181 -16.33 -9.01 -16.49
N PRO A 182 -15.75 -10.18 -16.76
CA PRO A 182 -16.09 -11.39 -16.03
C PRO A 182 -15.62 -11.37 -14.57
N VAL A 183 -14.52 -10.65 -14.28
CA VAL A 183 -13.93 -10.51 -12.95
C VAL A 183 -13.49 -9.07 -12.67
N TYR A 184 -13.91 -8.54 -11.54
CA TYR A 184 -13.45 -7.25 -11.01
C TYR A 184 -12.56 -7.47 -9.80
N ALA A 185 -11.43 -6.76 -9.70
CA ALA A 185 -10.51 -6.87 -8.58
C ALA A 185 -10.35 -5.53 -7.86
N ILE A 186 -10.51 -5.50 -6.53
CA ILE A 186 -10.28 -4.33 -5.67
C ILE A 186 -9.17 -4.64 -4.68
N THR A 187 -8.22 -3.71 -4.56
CA THR A 187 -7.20 -3.74 -3.49
C THR A 187 -7.58 -2.80 -2.34
N PHE A 188 -7.27 -3.19 -1.10
CA PHE A 188 -7.63 -2.42 0.10
C PHE A 188 -6.55 -2.51 1.20
N GLY A 189 -6.45 -1.50 2.09
CA GLY A 189 -5.44 -1.47 3.17
C GLY A 189 -4.76 -0.10 3.40
N GLN A 190 -3.69 -0.11 4.22
CA GLN A 190 -3.08 1.03 4.93
C GLN A 190 -2.69 2.26 4.08
N GLN A 191 -2.54 2.13 2.78
CA GLN A 191 -2.64 3.20 1.79
C GLN A 191 -2.69 2.47 0.44
N GLY A 192 -3.72 2.66 -0.38
CA GLY A 192 -3.84 2.04 -1.72
C GLY A 192 -2.82 2.58 -2.71
N LEU A 193 -1.53 2.49 -2.37
CA LEU A 193 -0.56 3.49 -2.80
C LEU A 193 0.04 3.20 -4.15
N MET A 194 0.07 1.97 -4.66
CA MET A 194 0.55 1.75 -6.03
C MET A 194 -0.32 0.68 -6.67
N ALA A 195 -1.25 1.12 -7.52
CA ALA A 195 -2.27 0.43 -8.30
C ALA A 195 -1.86 -0.82 -9.12
N ALA A 196 -0.73 -1.46 -8.82
CA ALA A 196 -0.33 -2.70 -9.43
C ALA A 196 0.36 -3.58 -8.38
N LEU A 197 -0.44 -4.36 -7.63
CA LEU A 197 -0.08 -5.78 -7.62
C LEU A 197 -0.03 -6.14 -9.09
N ALA A 198 1.12 -6.56 -9.61
CA ALA A 198 1.20 -7.06 -10.97
C ALA A 198 0.27 -8.29 -11.01
N LEU A 199 -1.01 -8.07 -11.32
CA LEU A 199 -1.96 -9.17 -11.44
C LEU A 199 -1.41 -10.11 -12.51
N ASN A 200 -0.90 -9.54 -13.60
CA ASN A 200 -0.09 -10.23 -14.59
C ASN A 200 1.13 -10.88 -13.95
N GLY A 201 1.19 -12.22 -13.99
CA GLY A 201 2.27 -13.01 -13.38
C GLY A 201 2.00 -13.45 -11.94
N THR A 202 0.79 -13.25 -11.43
CA THR A 202 0.34 -13.89 -10.18
C THR A 202 -0.41 -15.18 -10.46
N LYS A 203 -0.11 -16.18 -9.64
CA LYS A 203 -0.73 -17.50 -9.63
C LYS A 203 -1.60 -17.63 -8.40
N ILE A 204 -2.87 -17.89 -8.62
CA ILE A 204 -3.82 -18.31 -7.61
C ILE A 204 -3.83 -19.84 -7.64
N THR A 205 -3.77 -20.49 -6.48
CA THR A 205 -3.77 -21.97 -6.37
C THR A 205 -4.73 -22.37 -5.27
N ARG A 206 -5.51 -23.43 -5.48
CA ARG A 206 -6.39 -24.00 -4.46
C ARG A 206 -5.51 -24.66 -3.39
N ILE A 207 -5.84 -24.41 -2.12
CA ILE A 207 -5.13 -24.98 -0.97
C ILE A 207 -6.09 -25.74 -0.06
N HIS A 208 -5.53 -26.61 0.77
CA HIS A 208 -6.27 -27.39 1.78
C HIS A 208 -5.68 -27.13 3.17
N PRO A 209 -6.01 -25.97 3.79
CA PRO A 209 -5.44 -25.61 5.08
C PRO A 209 -5.89 -26.57 6.18
N GLY A 210 -5.12 -26.61 7.27
CA GLY A 210 -5.45 -27.38 8.47
C GLY A 210 -6.78 -26.95 9.09
N ALA A 211 -7.43 -27.87 9.79
CA ALA A 211 -8.70 -27.63 10.47
C ALA A 211 -8.54 -26.67 11.67
#